data_AF-A0A357A0G7-F1
#
_entry.id   AF-A0A357A0G7-F1
#
_cell.length_a   1.000
_cell.length_b   1.000
_cell.length_c   1.000
_cell.angle_alpha   90.00
_cell.angle_beta   90.00
_cell.angle_gamma   90.00
#
_symmetry.space_group_name_H-M   'P 1'
#
loop_
_entity.id
_entity.type
_entity.pdbx_description
1 polymer ?
#
loop_
_entity_poly.entity_id
_entity_poly.type
_entity_poly.pdbx_seq_one_letter_code
_entity_poly.pdbx_strand_id
1 'polypeptide(L)' 'LNEWYYNPGIAISANTGTPVHAAWGGVVSQVENVNHQGLTVTIKDGDQYETVYGHLGS' A
#
# COMPACT_ATOMS: atom_id res chain seq x y z
N LEU A 1 4.88 -7.51 -28.63
CA LEU A 1 5.04 -6.08 -28.29
C LEU A 1 3.68 -5.40 -28.37
N ASN A 2 2.85 -5.64 -27.35
CA ASN A 2 1.58 -4.98 -27.03
C ASN A 2 1.04 -5.71 -25.78
N GLU A 3 1.80 -5.64 -24.70
CA GLU A 3 1.40 -6.23 -23.43
C GLU A 3 0.70 -5.17 -22.60
N TRP A 4 -0.55 -5.44 -22.26
CA TRP A 4 -1.31 -4.62 -21.32
C TRP A 4 -1.02 -5.12 -19.92
N TYR A 5 -0.62 -4.21 -19.04
CA TYR A 5 -0.42 -4.50 -17.63
C TYR A 5 -1.52 -3.84 -16.80
N TYR A 6 -2.15 -4.63 -15.92
CA TYR A 6 -3.11 -4.15 -14.96
C TYR A 6 -2.38 -3.75 -13.67
N ASN A 7 -2.55 -2.49 -13.26
CA ASN A 7 -2.16 -2.05 -11.92
C ASN A 7 -3.38 -2.12 -10.98
N PRO A 8 -3.39 -2.98 -9.96
CA PRO A 8 -4.50 -3.07 -9.00
C PRO A 8 -4.58 -1.89 -8.03
N GLY A 9 -3.61 -0.98 -8.05
CA GLY A 9 -3.56 0.18 -7.15
C GLY A 9 -3.28 1.50 -7.86
N ILE A 10 -3.06 2.54 -7.07
CA ILE A 10 -2.69 3.89 -7.52
C ILE A 10 -1.25 4.17 -7.07
N ALA A 11 -0.40 4.59 -8.01
CA ALA A 11 0.95 5.05 -7.70
C ALA A 11 0.95 6.57 -7.45
N ILE A 12 1.48 7.00 -6.31
CA ILE A 12 1.60 8.42 -5.94
C ILE A 12 3.08 8.76 -5.82
N SER A 13 3.55 9.73 -6.61
CA SER A 13 4.94 10.20 -6.54
C SER A 13 5.15 11.07 -5.30
N ALA A 14 6.18 10.77 -4.52
CA ALA A 14 6.57 11.50 -3.32
C ALA A 14 8.07 11.34 -3.05
N ASN A 15 8.65 12.23 -2.24
CA ASN A 15 10.02 12.06 -1.75
C ASN A 15 10.10 10.94 -0.71
N THR A 16 11.23 10.25 -0.60
CA THR A 16 11.49 9.30 0.50
C THR A 16 11.26 9.96 1.86
N GLY A 17 10.62 9.23 2.79
CA GLY A 17 10.25 9.74 4.12
C GLY A 17 9.01 10.62 4.14
N THR A 18 8.33 10.86 3.00
CA THR A 18 7.03 11.54 2.98
C THR A 18 6.02 10.74 3.80
N PRO A 19 5.35 11.33 4.80
CA PRO A 19 4.38 10.61 5.63
C PRO A 19 3.24 10.02 4.81
N VAL A 20 2.92 8.75 5.07
CA VAL A 20 1.74 8.05 4.53
C VAL A 20 0.75 7.87 5.66
N HIS A 21 -0.49 8.32 5.44
CA HIS A 21 -1.57 8.22 6.41
C HIS A 21 -2.59 7.15 5.99
N ALA A 22 -3.20 6.50 6.97
CA ALA A 22 -4.33 5.63 6.73
C ALA A 22 -5.49 6.44 6.11
N ALA A 23 -6.16 5.86 5.12
CA ALA A 23 -7.25 6.50 4.40
C ALA A 23 -8.54 6.52 5.22
N TRP A 24 -8.69 5.55 6.13
CA TRP A 24 -9.78 5.42 7.09
C TRP A 24 -9.22 4.88 8.42
N GLY A 25 -9.91 5.14 9.53
CA GLY A 25 -9.69 4.41 10.78
C GLY A 25 -9.90 2.89 10.64
N GLY A 26 -8.99 2.11 11.21
CA GLY A 26 -9.01 0.65 11.09
C GLY A 26 -7.98 0.01 11.99
N VAL A 27 -7.74 -1.29 11.78
CA VAL A 27 -6.75 -2.07 12.53
C VAL A 27 -5.69 -2.58 11.57
N VAL A 28 -4.42 -2.36 11.90
CA VAL A 28 -3.30 -2.96 11.15
C VAL A 28 -3.41 -4.48 11.24
N SER A 29 -3.58 -5.14 10.10
CA SER A 29 -3.69 -6.60 10.02
C SER A 29 -2.36 -7.26 9.65
N GLN A 30 -1.48 -6.56 8.94
CA GLN A 30 -0.21 -7.09 8.48
C GLN A 30 0.85 -5.99 8.29
N VAL A 31 2.09 -6.34 8.61
CA VAL A 31 3.29 -5.55 8.33
C VAL A 31 4.37 -6.51 7.84
N GLU A 32 4.73 -6.42 6.57
CA GLU A 32 5.70 -7.34 5.97
C GLU A 32 6.48 -6.72 4.80
N ASN A 33 7.53 -7.39 4.36
CA ASN A 33 8.23 -7.02 3.14
C ASN A 33 7.72 -7.90 1.99
N VAL A 34 6.85 -7.35 1.14
CA VAL A 34 6.20 -8.08 0.05
C VAL A 34 7.07 -7.98 -1.20
N ASN A 35 7.27 -9.11 -1.89
CA ASN A 35 7.99 -9.14 -3.17
C ASN A 35 7.40 -8.11 -4.14
N HIS A 36 8.27 -7.30 -4.75
CA HIS A 36 7.93 -6.22 -5.68
C HIS A 36 7.20 -5.01 -5.09
N GLN A 37 6.77 -5.01 -3.83
CA GLN A 37 6.19 -3.84 -3.15
C GLN A 37 7.09 -3.29 -2.04
N GLY A 38 8.07 -4.04 -1.54
CA GLY A 38 8.92 -3.61 -0.43
C GLY A 38 8.17 -3.67 0.91
N LEU A 39 8.52 -2.78 1.85
CA LEU A 39 7.80 -2.67 3.12
C LEU A 39 6.34 -2.25 2.85
N THR A 40 5.42 -3.10 3.26
CA THR A 40 3.99 -2.94 3.04
C THR A 40 3.23 -3.07 4.35
N VAL A 41 2.23 -2.20 4.54
CA VAL A 41 1.27 -2.26 5.65
C VAL A 41 -0.14 -2.47 5.09
N THR A 42 -0.86 -3.44 5.64
CA THR A 42 -2.28 -3.67 5.34
C THR A 42 -3.12 -3.28 6.55
N ILE A 43 -4.17 -2.50 6.31
CA ILE A 43 -5.16 -2.10 7.32
C ILE A 43 -6.49 -2.76 6.96
N LYS A 44 -7.23 -3.20 7.98
CA LYS A 44 -8.66 -3.53 7.89
C LYS A 44 -9.46 -2.30 8.27
N ASP A 45 -10.04 -1.64 7.28
CA ASP A 45 -10.69 -0.33 7.41
C ASP A 45 -12.22 -0.41 7.50
N GLY A 46 -12.77 -1.63 7.52
CA GLY A 46 -14.17 -1.92 7.80
C GLY A 46 -14.44 -3.42 7.73
N ASP A 47 -15.72 -3.82 7.85
CA ASP A 47 -16.10 -5.25 7.92
C ASP A 47 -15.59 -6.08 6.72
N GLN A 48 -15.42 -5.48 5.53
CA GLN A 48 -15.01 -6.16 4.30
C GLN A 48 -14.03 -5.34 3.43
N TYR A 49 -13.37 -4.33 3.99
CA TYR A 49 -12.45 -3.46 3.25
C TYR A 49 -11.05 -3.50 3.85
N GLU A 50 -10.05 -3.51 2.95
CA GLU A 50 -8.65 -3.41 3.30
C GLU A 50 -7.97 -2.37 2.42
N THR A 51 -7.07 -1.60 3.02
CA THR A 51 -6.15 -0.70 2.32
C THR A 51 -4.71 -1.19 2.46
N VAL A 52 -3.96 -1.11 1.37
CA VAL A 52 -2.58 -1.59 1.28
C VAL A 52 -1.66 -0.44 0.92
N TYR A 53 -0.65 -0.23 1.75
CA TYR A 53 0.35 0.83 1.61
C TYR A 53 1.72 0.20 1.36
N GLY A 54 2.13 0.14 0.09
CA GLY A 54 3.41 -0.42 -0.32
C GLY A 54 4.51 0.63 -0.54
N HIS A 55 5.73 0.15 -0.80
CA HIS A 55 6.93 0.93 -1.06
C HIS A 55 7.28 1.92 0.06
N LEU A 56 6.93 1.58 1.31
CA LEU A 56 7.22 2.43 2.45
C LEU A 56 8.73 2.45 2.73
N GLY A 57 9.24 3.64 3.07
CA GLY A 57 10.63 3.86 3.41
C GLY A 57 10.77 5.09 4.31
N SER A 58 11.83 5.11 5.10
CA SER A 58 12.22 6.23 5.98
C SER A 58 13.13 7.21 5.28
#